data_AF-A0A9X5AQR4-F1
#
_entry.id   AF-A0A9X5AQR4-F1
#
_cell.length_a   1.000
_cell.length_b   1.000
_cell.length_c   1.000
_cell.angle_alpha   90.00
_cell.angle_beta   90.00
_cell.angle_gamma   90.00
#
_symmetry.space_group_name_H-M   'P 1'
#
loop_
_entity.id
_entity.type
_entity.pdbx_description
1 polymer ?
#
loop_
_entity_poly.entity_id
_entity_poly.type
_entity_poly.pdbx_seq_one_letter_code
_entity_poly.pdbx_strand_id
1 'polypeptide(L)'
;MAIVNRMSLRTEVVYSDDMEHRYIIRKEWDKNKPKATIIMINPSSANEVEIDHTTMNVINNLNRLDYGAVDITNLFSLICPKIS
;
A
#
# COMPACT_ATOMS: atom_id res chain seq x y z
N MET A 1 -24.50 -24.79 6.37
CA MET A 1 -24.53 -23.47 7.03
C MET A 1 -23.35 -22.67 6.49
N ALA A 2 -23.56 -21.46 5.97
CA ALA A 2 -22.47 -20.63 5.42
C ALA A 2 -21.97 -19.66 6.50
N ILE A 3 -20.66 -19.46 6.57
CA ILE A 3 -20.04 -18.46 7.46
C ILE A 3 -19.63 -17.28 6.59
N VAL A 4 -20.06 -16.07 6.98
CA VAL A 4 -19.66 -14.82 6.33
C VAL A 4 -18.60 -14.15 7.20
N ASN A 5 -17.40 -13.97 6.65
CA ASN A 5 -16.34 -13.20 7.29
C ASN A 5 -16.18 -11.86 6.55
N ARG A 6 -16.09 -10.76 7.29
CA ARG A 6 -15.97 -9.40 6.75
C ARG A 6 -14.71 -8.74 7.29
N MET A 7 -14.01 -8.03 6.42
CA MET A 7 -12.83 -7.24 6.76
C MET A 7 -12.83 -5.95 5.94
N SER A 8 -12.29 -4.89 6.50
CA SER A 8 -12.09 -3.61 5.84
C SER A 8 -10.59 -3.32 5.75
N LEU A 9 -10.12 -2.95 4.57
CA LEU A 9 -8.77 -2.43 4.37
C LEU A 9 -8.83 -0.90 4.32
N ARG A 10 -8.19 -0.22 5.27
CA ARG A 10 -8.00 1.23 5.21
C ARG A 10 -6.83 1.52 4.27
N THR A 11 -7.09 2.31 3.23
CA THR A 11 -6.04 2.82 2.35
C THR A 11 -5.94 4.33 2.51
N GLU A 12 -4.72 4.85 2.65
CA GLU A 12 -4.44 6.28 2.57
C GLU A 12 -3.30 6.48 1.58
N VAL A 13 -3.40 7.49 0.73
CA VAL A 13 -2.32 7.86 -0.17
C VAL A 13 -2.03 9.34 0.02
N VAL A 14 -0.75 9.68 0.15
CA VAL A 14 -0.29 11.05 0.32
C VAL A 14 0.40 11.47 -0.97
N TYR A 15 -0.18 12.45 -1.64
CA TYR A 15 0.34 13.03 -2.87
C TYR A 15 0.89 14.45 -2.63
N SER A 16 1.63 14.97 -3.60
CA SER A 16 1.82 16.42 -3.77
C SER A 16 0.51 17.12 -4.15
N ASP A 17 0.47 18.44 -3.98
CA ASP A 17 -0.71 19.25 -4.33
C ASP A 17 -1.06 19.19 -5.83
N ASP A 18 -0.06 18.96 -6.69
CA ASP A 18 -0.20 18.79 -8.14
C ASP A 18 -0.54 17.34 -8.57
N MET A 19 -0.62 16.40 -7.62
CA MET A 19 -0.85 14.97 -7.85
C MET A 19 0.21 14.25 -8.71
N GLU A 20 1.33 14.90 -9.05
CA GLU A 20 2.40 14.29 -9.85
C GLU A 20 3.33 13.41 -9.02
N HIS A 21 3.42 13.69 -7.72
CA HIS A 21 4.28 12.99 -6.80
C HIS A 21 3.48 12.22 -5.75
N ARG A 22 3.91 10.99 -5.46
CA ARG A 22 3.38 10.18 -4.36
C ARG A 22 4.44 9.99 -3.29
N TYR A 23 4.08 10.35 -2.07
CA TYR A 23 4.96 10.26 -0.92
C TYR A 23 4.75 8.95 -0.14
N ILE A 24 3.50 8.54 0.06
CA ILE A 24 3.14 7.38 0.86
C ILE A 24 1.94 6.67 0.25
N ILE A 25 1.99 5.34 0.18
CA ILE A 25 0.80 4.47 0.16
C ILE A 25 0.74 3.73 1.49
N ARG A 26 -0.31 3.97 2.27
CA ARG A 26 -0.62 3.23 3.50
C ARG A 26 -1.71 2.21 3.23
N LYS A 27 -1.49 0.99 3.72
CA LYS A 27 -2.49 -0.09 3.74
C LYS A 27 -2.55 -0.65 5.17
N GLU A 28 -3.71 -0.56 5.81
CA GLU A 28 -3.94 -1.00 7.20
C GLU A 28 -5.14 -1.95 7.24
N TRP A 29 -4.92 -3.17 7.75
CA TRP A 29 -5.95 -4.22 7.90
C TRP A 29 -6.15 -4.64 9.36
N ASP A 30 -5.22 -4.31 10.27
CA ASP A 30 -5.37 -4.51 11.71
C ASP A 30 -4.61 -3.43 12.49
N LYS A 31 -5.34 -2.47 13.06
CA LYS A 31 -4.76 -1.36 13.84
C LYS A 31 -4.10 -1.79 15.16
N ASN A 32 -4.33 -3.02 15.62
CA ASN A 32 -3.79 -3.51 16.89
C ASN A 32 -2.44 -4.23 16.73
N LYS A 33 -1.99 -4.44 15.48
CA LYS A 33 -0.74 -5.12 15.14
C LYS A 33 0.34 -4.12 14.72
N PRO A 34 1.63 -4.51 14.75
CA PRO A 34 2.71 -3.62 14.35
C PRO A 34 2.58 -3.18 12.88
N LYS A 35 3.12 -1.98 12.61
CA LYS A 35 3.20 -1.40 11.27
C LYS A 35 4.64 -1.49 10.75
N ALA A 36 4.80 -1.85 9.48
CA ALA A 36 6.10 -1.82 8.79
C ALA A 36 6.21 -0.60 7.85
N THR A 37 7.44 -0.25 7.50
CA THR A 37 7.72 0.69 6.40
C THR A 37 8.58 0.01 5.35
N ILE A 38 8.16 0.09 4.10
CA ILE A 38 8.85 -0.51 2.95
C ILE A 38 9.29 0.62 2.02
N ILE A 39 10.59 0.67 1.74
CA ILE A 39 11.19 1.61 0.80
C ILE A 39 11.38 0.89 -0.53
N MET A 40 10.77 1.42 -1.58
CA MET A 40 10.88 0.93 -2.95
C MET A 40 11.60 1.96 -3.84
N ILE A 41 11.88 1.61 -5.10
CA ILE A 41 12.64 2.50 -6.00
C ILE A 41 11.71 3.56 -6.61
N ASN A 42 10.79 3.16 -7.49
CA ASN A 42 9.91 4.07 -8.21
C ASN A 42 8.43 3.78 -7.91
N PRO A 43 7.59 4.82 -7.81
CA PRO A 43 6.18 4.65 -7.58
C PRO A 43 5.53 4.09 -8.85
N SER A 44 4.79 3.00 -8.71
CA SER A 44 3.96 2.43 -9.77
C SER A 44 2.63 3.19 -9.92
N SER A 45 1.74 2.71 -10.79
CA SER A 45 0.36 3.20 -10.93
C SER A 45 -0.56 2.84 -9.75
N ALA A 46 -0.09 2.10 -8.74
CA ALA A 46 -0.90 1.79 -7.56
C ALA A 46 -1.37 3.07 -6.86
N ASN A 47 -2.64 3.08 -6.45
CA ASN A 47 -3.30 4.23 -5.87
C ASN A 47 -4.20 3.81 -4.69
N GLU A 48 -5.13 4.67 -4.30
CA GLU A 48 -6.02 4.42 -3.18
C GLU A 48 -6.97 3.22 -3.39
N VAL A 49 -7.30 2.91 -4.64
CA VAL A 49 -8.16 1.78 -5.04
C VAL A 49 -7.34 0.63 -5.63
N GLU A 50 -6.45 0.93 -6.57
CA GLU A 50 -5.68 -0.05 -7.32
C GLU A 50 -4.50 -0.59 -6.51
N ILE A 51 -4.42 -1.92 -6.42
CA ILE A 51 -3.34 -2.64 -5.76
C ILE A 51 -2.57 -3.40 -6.84
N ASP A 52 -1.29 -3.05 -7.01
CA ASP A 52 -0.40 -3.80 -7.92
C ASP A 52 0.16 -5.07 -7.26
N HIS A 53 0.81 -5.92 -8.07
CA HIS A 53 1.39 -7.17 -7.59
C HIS A 53 2.43 -6.98 -6.49
N THR A 54 3.23 -5.91 -6.55
CA THR A 54 4.27 -5.63 -5.54
C THR A 54 3.62 -5.31 -4.19
N THR A 55 2.63 -4.42 -4.17
CA THR A 55 1.87 -4.04 -2.97
C THR A 55 1.14 -5.26 -2.39
N MET A 56 0.53 -6.08 -3.24
CA MET A 56 -0.12 -7.33 -2.83
C MET A 56 0.88 -8.29 -2.17
N ASN A 57 2.05 -8.47 -2.76
CA ASN A 57 3.10 -9.33 -2.19
C ASN A 57 3.61 -8.80 -0.84
N VAL A 58 3.77 -7.48 -0.69
CA VAL A 58 4.15 -6.86 0.58
C VAL A 58 3.12 -7.14 1.66
N ILE A 59 1.84 -6.85 1.41
CA ILE A 59 0.74 -7.08 2.37
C ILE A 59 0.69 -8.56 2.78
N ASN A 60 0.75 -9.48 1.81
CA ASN A 60 0.68 -10.92 2.07
C ASN A 60 1.84 -11.41 2.95
N ASN A 61 3.07 -10.95 2.69
CA ASN A 61 4.23 -11.33 3.50
C ASN A 61 4.18 -10.71 4.89
N LEU A 62 3.81 -9.44 5.00
CA LEU A 62 3.67 -8.77 6.30
C LEU A 62 2.57 -9.39 7.15
N ASN A 63 1.44 -9.77 6.57
CA ASN A 63 0.39 -10.50 7.29
C ASN A 63 0.88 -11.86 7.81
N ARG A 64 1.70 -12.59 7.04
CA ARG A 64 2.34 -13.85 7.51
C ARG A 64 3.37 -13.63 8.62
N LEU A 65 3.92 -12.42 8.71
CA LEU A 65 4.86 -11.99 9.76
C LEU A 65 4.15 -11.29 10.94
N ASP A 66 2.82 -11.37 11.02
CA ASP A 66 1.99 -10.80 12.09
C ASP A 66 1.99 -9.25 12.19
N TYR A 67 2.19 -8.57 11.05
CA TYR A 67 1.96 -7.13 10.93
C TYR A 67 0.50 -6.82 10.55
N GLY A 68 0.06 -5.61 10.87
CA GLY A 68 -1.30 -5.12 10.60
C GLY A 68 -1.40 -3.95 9.65
N ALA A 69 -0.26 -3.33 9.33
CA ALA A 69 -0.22 -2.19 8.43
C ALA A 69 1.14 -2.06 7.75
N VAL A 70 1.15 -1.34 6.62
CA VAL A 70 2.37 -0.95 5.91
C VAL A 70 2.27 0.47 5.39
N ASP A 71 3.35 1.22 5.55
CA ASP A 71 3.63 2.44 4.80
C ASP A 71 4.63 2.09 3.70
N ILE A 72 4.23 2.25 2.44
CA ILE A 72 5.10 2.10 1.28
C ILE A 72 5.51 3.50 0.82
N THR A 73 6.81 3.71 0.70
CA THR A 73 7.40 4.94 0.16
C THR A 73 8.41 4.57 -0.92
N ASN A 74 8.78 5.56 -1.74
CA ASN A 74 9.68 5.38 -2.87
C ASN A 74 10.86 6.35 -2.78
N LEU A 75 12.04 5.92 -3.24
CA LEU A 75 13.22 6.77 -3.33
C LEU A 75 12.99 7.97 -4.27
N PHE A 76 12.20 7.76 -5.32
CA PHE A 76 11.69 8.80 -6.20
C PHE A 76 10.20 8.96 -5.99
N SER A 77 9.69 10.19 -6.02
CA SER A 77 8.26 10.44 -5.77
C SER A 77 7.44 10.62 -7.04
N LEU A 78 8.07 10.97 -8.18
CA LEU A 78 7.38 11.20 -9.45
C LEU A 78 6.67 9.93 -9.93
N ILE A 79 5.35 10.02 -10.10
CA ILE A 79 4.52 8.91 -10.58
C ILE A 79 4.77 8.74 -12.07
N CYS A 80 5.55 7.74 -12.43
CA CYS A 80 5.73 7.36 -13.83
C CYS A 80 4.64 6.36 -14.21
N PRO A 81 3.64 6.74 -15.04
CA PRO A 81 2.74 5.74 -15.62
C PRO A 81 3.58 4.73 -16.42
N LYS A 82 3.19 3.46 -16.37
CA LYS A 82 3.78 2.47 -17.29
C LYS A 82 3.57 2.98 -18.70
N ILE A 83 4.67 3.16 -19.44
CA ILE A 83 4.60 3.38 -20.88
C ILE A 83 4.01 2.09 -21.46
N SER A 84 2.76 2.19 -21.91
CA SER A 84 2.06 1.14 -22.65
C SER A 84 2.63 0.99 -24.04
#